data_AF-A0A7W1KRV4-F1
#
_entry.id   AF-A0A7W1KRV4-F1
#
_cell.length_a   1.000
_cell.length_b   1.000
_cell.length_c   1.000
_cell.angle_alpha   90.00
_cell.angle_beta   90.00
_cell.angle_gamma   90.00
#
_symmetry.space_group_name_H-M   'P 1'
#
loop_
_entity.id
_entity.type
_entity.pdbx_description
1 polymer ?
#
loop_
_entity_poly.entity_id
_entity_poly.type
_entity_poly.pdbx_seq_one_letter_code
_entity_poly.pdbx_strand_id
1 'polypeptide(L)'
;MPAGHYRRHFSPDNFLSGETEEIHFHGGEMPFSKEKLPGSYILELVDVPERLFIFRDNPSGRSISIDLTGVPYLTLWSDGSPFLCVEPCWGLTDHDQQRAFEDKEGIQTIAPRGVLQASFSMTPRLDSR
;
A
#
# COMPACT_ATOMS: atom_id res chain seq x y z
N MET A 1 0.13 1.42 -11.26
CA MET A 1 -0.05 0.25 -10.39
C MET A 1 0.05 -1.03 -11.21
N PRO A 2 0.62 -2.10 -10.65
CA PRO A 2 0.73 -3.38 -11.37
C PRO A 2 -0.63 -4.07 -11.50
N ALA A 3 -0.75 -4.95 -12.50
CA ALA A 3 -1.92 -5.81 -12.65
C ALA A 3 -1.97 -6.84 -11.51
N GLY A 4 -3.18 -7.21 -11.09
CA GLY A 4 -3.37 -8.24 -10.08
C GLY A 4 -4.68 -8.11 -9.32
N HIS A 5 -4.82 -8.98 -8.33
CA HIS A 5 -5.91 -9.00 -7.38
C HIS A 5 -5.47 -8.36 -6.06
N TYR A 6 -6.25 -7.37 -5.63
CA TYR A 6 -6.05 -6.64 -4.39
C TYR A 6 -7.31 -6.75 -3.54
N ARG A 7 -7.15 -6.71 -2.22
CA ARG A 7 -8.25 -6.49 -1.29
C ARG A 7 -8.06 -5.15 -0.61
N ARG A 8 -9.02 -4.26 -0.77
CA ARG A 8 -9.02 -2.99 -0.05
C ARG A 8 -9.65 -3.18 1.32
N HIS A 9 -8.99 -2.67 2.35
CA HIS A 9 -9.49 -2.55 3.72
C HIS A 9 -9.98 -1.12 3.96
N PHE A 10 -11.14 -0.97 4.61
CA PHE A 10 -11.70 0.33 4.96
C PHE A 10 -11.37 0.72 6.39
N SER A 11 -10.96 1.97 6.59
CA SER A 11 -10.62 2.50 7.90
C SER A 11 -11.27 3.87 8.19
N PRO A 12 -12.63 3.95 8.26
CA PRO A 12 -13.29 5.19 8.66
C PRO A 12 -12.77 5.66 10.03
N ASP A 13 -12.59 6.96 10.19
CA ASP A 13 -12.03 7.57 11.41
C ASP A 13 -10.67 7.01 11.85
N ASN A 14 -9.92 6.43 10.91
CA ASN A 14 -8.60 5.78 11.07
C ASN A 14 -8.60 4.40 11.74
N PHE A 15 -9.76 3.78 11.94
CA PHE A 15 -9.88 2.41 12.48
C PHE A 15 -10.45 1.46 11.45
N LEU A 16 -9.88 0.25 11.32
CA LEU A 16 -10.43 -0.80 10.47
C LEU A 16 -11.89 -1.08 10.84
N SER A 17 -12.77 -1.04 9.85
CA SER A 17 -14.19 -1.38 10.01
C SER A 17 -14.47 -2.88 9.84
N GLY A 18 -13.49 -3.63 9.30
CA GLY A 18 -13.68 -5.01 8.84
C GLY A 18 -14.37 -5.11 7.48
N GLU A 19 -14.83 -4.00 6.90
CA GLU A 19 -15.31 -3.97 5.52
C GLU A 19 -14.14 -4.10 4.55
N THR A 20 -14.34 -4.88 3.48
CA THR A 20 -13.34 -5.08 2.44
C THR A 20 -13.96 -5.04 1.05
N GLU A 21 -13.19 -4.58 0.06
CA GLU A 21 -13.56 -4.55 -1.36
C GLU A 21 -12.53 -5.32 -2.18
N GLU A 22 -12.99 -6.28 -2.99
CA GLU A 22 -12.11 -7.05 -3.89
C GLU A 22 -11.93 -6.31 -5.22
N ILE A 23 -10.66 -6.11 -5.61
CA ILE A 23 -10.28 -5.30 -6.77
C ILE A 23 -9.43 -6.17 -7.72
N HIS A 24 -9.97 -6.43 -8.90
CA HIS A 24 -9.21 -7.05 -10.00
C HIS A 24 -8.77 -5.95 -10.96
N PHE A 25 -7.47 -5.65 -10.98
CA PHE A 25 -6.92 -4.53 -11.73
C PHE A 25 -6.04 -5.00 -12.89
N HIS A 26 -6.27 -4.43 -14.08
CA HIS A 26 -5.53 -4.79 -15.31
C HIS A 26 -4.13 -4.18 -15.39
N GLY A 27 -3.74 -3.36 -14.41
CA GLY A 27 -2.48 -2.61 -14.43
C GLY A 27 -2.61 -1.27 -15.18
N GLY A 28 -1.68 -0.36 -14.93
CA GLY A 28 -1.63 0.95 -15.58
C GLY A 28 -1.76 2.12 -14.60
N GLU A 29 -2.37 3.21 -15.07
CA GLU A 29 -2.63 4.39 -14.22
C GLU A 29 -3.56 4.02 -13.07
N MET A 30 -3.27 4.53 -11.88
CA MET A 30 -4.03 4.25 -10.68
C MET A 30 -5.52 4.58 -10.89
N PRO A 31 -6.47 3.66 -10.62
CA PRO A 31 -7.90 3.90 -10.86
C PRO A 31 -8.58 4.70 -9.73
N PHE A 32 -7.82 5.03 -8.67
CA PHE A 32 -8.34 5.68 -7.48
C PHE A 32 -8.40 7.20 -7.66
N SER A 33 -9.55 7.79 -7.34
CA SER A 33 -9.74 9.24 -7.45
C SER A 33 -8.94 9.96 -6.36
N LYS A 34 -8.29 11.06 -6.73
CA LYS A 34 -7.45 11.85 -5.83
C LYS A 34 -8.25 12.36 -4.63
N GLU A 35 -9.52 12.68 -4.85
CA GLU A 35 -10.46 13.18 -3.83
C GLU A 35 -10.74 12.18 -2.71
N LYS A 36 -10.46 10.89 -2.94
CA LYS A 36 -10.66 9.82 -1.96
C LYS A 36 -9.39 9.47 -1.17
N LEU A 37 -8.22 9.97 -1.58
CA LEU A 37 -6.94 9.72 -0.89
C LEU A 37 -6.89 10.16 0.58
N PRO A 38 -7.61 11.22 1.03
CA PRO A 38 -7.61 11.57 2.46
C PRO A 38 -8.16 10.48 3.37
N GLY A 39 -9.02 9.60 2.85
CA GLY A 39 -9.57 8.45 3.58
C GLY A 39 -8.70 7.20 3.53
N SER A 40 -7.51 7.27 2.92
CA SER A 40 -6.59 6.16 2.68
C SER A 40 -7.13 5.04 1.78
N TYR A 41 -6.24 4.48 0.96
CA TYR A 41 -6.44 3.20 0.31
C TYR A 41 -5.47 2.20 0.92
N ILE A 42 -5.96 1.38 1.85
CA ILE A 42 -5.20 0.29 2.46
C ILE A 42 -5.42 -0.95 1.61
N LEU A 43 -4.40 -1.40 0.88
CA LEU A 43 -4.50 -2.46 -0.12
C LEU A 43 -3.67 -3.66 0.30
N GLU A 44 -4.31 -4.80 0.50
CA GLU A 44 -3.66 -6.10 0.56
C GLU A 44 -3.34 -6.60 -0.86
N LEU A 45 -2.10 -7.01 -1.09
CA LEU A 45 -1.64 -7.54 -2.38
C LEU A 45 -1.88 -9.06 -2.42
N VAL A 46 -3.14 -9.44 -2.66
CA VAL A 46 -3.62 -10.85 -2.60
C VAL A 46 -2.96 -11.72 -3.67
N ASP A 47 -3.04 -11.32 -4.93
CA ASP A 47 -2.37 -11.99 -6.05
C ASP A 47 -1.87 -10.95 -7.07
N VAL A 48 -0.68 -10.43 -6.81
CA VAL A 48 -0.01 -9.40 -7.61
C VAL A 48 1.36 -9.95 -8.01
N PRO A 49 1.51 -10.53 -9.22
CA PRO A 49 2.70 -11.26 -9.62
C PRO A 49 3.92 -10.35 -9.83
N GLU A 50 3.72 -9.14 -10.35
CA GLU A 50 4.78 -8.13 -10.49
C GLU A 50 4.49 -6.96 -9.56
N ARG A 51 5.26 -6.80 -8.49
CA ARG A 51 4.98 -5.81 -7.44
C ARG A 51 5.74 -4.50 -7.62
N LEU A 52 5.83 -4.00 -8.86
CA LEU A 52 6.49 -2.73 -9.14
C LEU A 52 5.48 -1.58 -9.19
N PHE A 53 5.52 -0.69 -8.19
CA PHE A 53 4.74 0.55 -8.20
C PHE A 53 5.57 1.67 -8.85
N ILE A 54 4.98 2.41 -9.79
CA ILE A 54 5.65 3.53 -10.45
C ILE A 54 4.84 4.79 -10.23
N PHE A 55 5.46 5.79 -9.63
CA PHE A 55 4.95 7.16 -9.57
C PHE A 55 5.69 8.00 -10.61
N ARG A 56 4.96 8.63 -11.54
CA ARG A 56 5.54 9.38 -12.66
C ARG A 56 4.92 10.77 -12.75
N ASP A 57 5.78 11.76 -12.88
CA ASP A 57 5.42 13.14 -13.21
C ASP A 57 5.82 13.39 -14.69
N ASN A 58 4.85 13.21 -15.59
CA ASN A 58 5.08 13.29 -17.04
C ASN A 58 5.68 14.65 -17.48
N PRO A 59 5.17 15.82 -17.03
CA PRO A 59 5.74 17.12 -17.39
C PRO A 59 7.24 17.28 -17.07
N SER A 60 7.72 16.74 -15.95
CA SER A 60 9.13 16.87 -15.57
C SER A 60 10.01 15.70 -16.03
N GLY A 61 9.41 14.63 -16.57
CA GLY A 61 10.11 13.38 -16.92
C GLY A 61 10.65 12.62 -15.70
N ARG A 62 10.21 12.96 -14.48
CA ARG A 62 10.67 12.32 -13.25
C ARG A 62 9.79 11.13 -12.91
N SER A 63 10.41 10.06 -12.42
CA SER A 63 9.67 8.94 -11.84
C SER A 63 10.41 8.30 -10.69
N ILE A 64 9.67 7.62 -9.82
CA ILE A 64 10.20 6.73 -8.80
C ILE A 64 9.53 5.38 -9.02
N SER A 65 10.34 4.32 -9.09
CA SER A 65 9.87 2.94 -9.04
C SER A 65 10.09 2.39 -7.63
N ILE A 66 9.08 1.73 -7.07
CA ILE A 66 9.10 1.13 -5.75
C ILE A 66 8.87 -0.36 -5.92
N ASP A 67 9.87 -1.17 -5.58
CA ASP A 67 9.75 -2.63 -5.58
C ASP A 67 9.10 -3.06 -4.27
N LEU A 68 7.87 -3.53 -4.39
CA LEU A 68 7.02 -4.00 -3.30
C LEU A 68 7.06 -5.55 -3.19
N THR A 69 8.06 -6.20 -3.77
CA THR A 69 8.30 -7.63 -3.57
C THR A 69 8.43 -7.92 -2.07
N GLY A 70 7.57 -8.81 -1.56
CA GLY A 70 7.54 -9.18 -0.14
C GLY A 70 6.72 -8.23 0.75
N VAL A 71 6.15 -7.16 0.21
CA VAL A 71 5.27 -6.24 0.94
C VAL A 71 3.82 -6.78 0.90
N PRO A 72 3.18 -7.10 2.03
CA PRO A 72 1.82 -7.63 2.04
C PRO A 72 0.75 -6.56 1.85
N TYR A 73 0.97 -5.34 2.38
CA TYR A 73 0.02 -4.25 2.33
C TYR A 73 0.66 -2.96 1.77
N LEU A 74 -0.10 -2.22 0.98
CA LEU A 74 0.27 -0.91 0.47
C LEU A 74 -0.79 0.11 0.87
N THR A 75 -0.39 1.13 1.64
CA THR A 75 -1.28 2.26 1.92
C THR A 75 -0.95 3.42 0.97
N LEU A 76 -2.00 3.95 0.33
CA LEU A 76 -1.92 5.17 -0.47
C LEU A 76 -2.71 6.28 0.21
N TRP A 77 -2.09 7.43 0.42
CA TRP A 77 -2.70 8.56 1.13
C TRP A 77 -2.20 9.90 0.61
N SER A 78 -3.04 10.92 0.72
CA SER A 78 -2.70 12.33 0.48
C SER A 78 -3.79 13.19 1.11
N ASP A 79 -3.44 14.37 1.58
CA ASP A 79 -4.41 15.38 2.05
C ASP A 79 -5.02 16.21 0.90
N GLY A 80 -4.70 15.88 -0.35
CA GLY A 80 -5.10 16.62 -1.56
C GLY A 80 -4.03 17.58 -2.08
N SER A 81 -2.98 17.83 -1.30
CA SER A 81 -1.78 18.57 -1.73
C SER A 81 -1.05 17.85 -2.87
N PRO A 82 -0.07 18.50 -3.55
CA PRO A 82 0.64 17.90 -4.69
C PRO A 82 1.71 16.87 -4.27
N PHE A 83 1.30 15.89 -3.45
CA PHE A 83 2.11 14.73 -3.09
C PHE A 83 1.22 13.49 -2.97
N LEU A 84 1.86 12.31 -3.01
CA LEU A 84 1.24 11.03 -2.72
C LEU A 84 2.15 10.27 -1.75
N CYS A 85 1.61 9.88 -0.60
CA CYS A 85 2.23 8.88 0.25
C CYS A 85 2.02 7.50 -0.35
N VAL A 86 3.10 6.74 -0.46
CA VAL A 86 3.11 5.35 -0.91
C VAL A 86 3.83 4.57 0.17
N GLU A 87 3.07 3.82 0.95
CA GLU A 87 3.52 3.27 2.24
C GLU A 87 3.53 1.74 2.17
N PRO A 88 4.69 1.10 2.01
CA PRO A 88 4.84 -0.34 2.16
C PRO A 88 4.66 -0.73 3.63
N CYS A 89 3.70 -1.61 3.92
CA CYS A 89 3.33 -1.98 5.28
C CYS A 89 3.39 -3.50 5.49
N TRP A 90 3.94 -3.93 6.64
CA TRP A 90 3.90 -5.31 7.14
C TRP A 90 2.94 -5.45 8.33
N GLY A 91 1.84 -4.71 8.27
CA GLY A 91 0.79 -4.67 9.29
C GLY A 91 -0.31 -3.69 8.87
N LEU A 92 -1.36 -3.61 9.66
CA LEU A 92 -2.52 -2.77 9.40
C LEU A 92 -2.76 -1.78 10.56
N THR A 93 -3.60 -0.76 10.31
CA THR A 93 -4.17 0.04 11.40
C THR A 93 -5.06 -0.84 12.28
N ASP A 94 -5.35 -0.35 13.48
CA ASP A 94 -6.13 -1.11 14.46
C ASP A 94 -7.64 -1.07 14.16
N HIS A 95 -8.37 -1.97 14.79
CA HIS A 95 -9.84 -1.92 14.83
C HIS A 95 -10.29 -1.00 15.96
N ASP A 96 -11.47 -0.39 15.84
CA ASP A 96 -12.03 0.46 16.92
C ASP A 96 -12.30 -0.38 18.17
N GLN A 97 -12.91 -1.56 17.98
CA GLN A 97 -13.00 -2.55 19.04
C GLN A 97 -11.63 -3.19 19.29
N GLN A 98 -11.05 -2.84 20.43
CA GLN A 98 -9.76 -3.35 20.87
C GLN A 98 -9.81 -4.85 21.16
N ARG A 99 -8.72 -5.52 20.78
CA ARG A 99 -8.47 -6.96 20.98
C ARG A 99 -7.06 -7.15 21.56
N ALA A 100 -6.76 -8.37 21.99
CA ALA A 100 -5.40 -8.70 22.42
C ALA A 100 -4.39 -8.39 21.30
N PHE A 101 -3.19 -7.96 21.67
CA PHE A 101 -2.21 -7.46 20.70
C PHE A 101 -1.80 -8.52 19.69
N GLU A 102 -1.65 -9.76 20.17
CA GLU A 102 -1.35 -10.96 19.39
C GLU A 102 -2.45 -11.32 18.38
N ASP A 103 -3.68 -10.85 18.58
CA ASP A 103 -4.83 -11.10 17.71
C ASP A 103 -5.03 -9.98 16.67
N LYS A 104 -4.20 -8.91 16.70
CA LYS A 104 -4.29 -7.79 15.75
C LYS A 104 -4.02 -8.25 14.33
N GLU A 105 -4.85 -7.79 13.41
CA GLU A 105 -4.75 -8.17 12.00
C GLU A 105 -3.44 -7.67 11.38
N GLY A 106 -2.75 -8.54 10.65
CA GLY A 106 -1.45 -8.24 10.03
C GLY A 106 -0.27 -8.21 11.01
N ILE A 107 -0.46 -8.47 12.31
CA ILE A 107 0.64 -8.50 13.29
C ILE A 107 1.63 -9.63 12.96
N GLN A 108 2.92 -9.36 13.17
CA GLN A 108 3.98 -10.34 12.96
C GLN A 108 4.43 -10.92 14.30
N THR A 109 4.34 -12.23 14.47
CA THR A 109 4.84 -12.92 15.67
C THR A 109 6.28 -13.39 15.45
N ILE A 110 7.20 -12.91 16.30
CA ILE A 110 8.61 -13.30 16.26
C ILE A 110 8.90 -14.16 17.49
N ALA A 111 9.34 -15.40 17.27
CA ALA A 111 9.72 -16.30 18.36
C ALA A 111 10.93 -15.75 19.16
N PRO A 112 11.14 -16.17 20.42
CA PRO A 112 12.34 -15.80 21.17
C PRO A 112 13.63 -16.10 20.39
N ARG A 113 14.50 -15.09 20.25
CA ARG A 113 15.72 -15.11 19.41
C ARG A 113 15.49 -15.17 17.90
N GLY A 114 14.25 -15.04 17.44
CA GLY A 114 13.91 -14.92 16.03
C GLY A 114 14.33 -13.55 15.47
N VAL A 115 14.49 -13.50 14.15
CA VAL A 115 14.75 -12.28 13.40
C VAL A 115 13.73 -12.21 12.28
N LEU A 116 13.03 -11.08 12.17
CA LEU A 116 12.20 -10.74 11.02
C LEU A 116 12.95 -9.70 10.20
N GLN A 117 13.12 -9.98 8.90
CA GLN A 117 13.68 -9.03 7.94
C GLN A 117 12.62 -8.71 6.89
N ALA A 118 12.40 -7.43 6.68
CA ALA A 118 11.47 -6.88 5.71
C ALA A 118 12.17 -5.73 4.99
N SER A 119 11.93 -5.61 3.69
CA SER A 119 12.55 -4.58 2.87
C SER A 119 11.70 -4.28 1.66
N PHE A 120 11.81 -3.05 1.18
CA PHE A 120 11.40 -2.62 -0.14
C PHE A 120 12.56 -1.80 -0.73
N SER A 121 12.53 -1.53 -2.02
CA SER A 121 13.53 -0.67 -2.65
C SER A 121 12.88 0.45 -3.46
N MET A 122 13.59 1.56 -3.61
CA MET A 122 13.14 2.70 -4.40
C MET A 122 14.23 3.11 -5.38
N THR A 123 13.85 3.30 -6.65
CA THR A 123 14.76 3.73 -7.71
C THR A 123 14.21 4.98 -8.39
N PRO A 124 14.85 6.16 -8.20
CA PRO A 124 14.49 7.36 -8.94
C PRO A 124 15.01 7.28 -10.39
N ARG A 125 14.26 7.86 -11.33
CA ARG A 125 14.63 7.97 -12.74
C ARG A 125 14.28 9.36 -13.28
N LEU A 126 15.07 9.80 -14.24
CA LEU A 126 14.82 10.99 -15.05
C LEU A 126 14.89 10.57 -16.50
N ASP A 127 13.82 10.80 -17.25
CA ASP A 127 13.80 10.53 -18.68
C ASP A 127 14.83 11.46 -19.37
N SER A 128 15.71 10.88 -20.18
CA SER A 128 16.63 11.65 -21.02
C SER A 128 15.81 12.39 -22.07
N ARG A 129 15.98 13.72 -22.14
CA ARG A 129 15.39 14.57 -23.18
C ARG A 129 15.81 14.15 -24.58
#